data_AF-A0A143PL33-F1
#
_entry.id   AF-A0A143PL33-F1
#
_cell.length_a   1.000
_cell.length_b   1.000
_cell.length_c   1.000
_cell.angle_alpha   90.00
_cell.angle_beta   90.00
_cell.angle_gamma   90.00
#
_symmetry.space_group_name_H-M   'P 1'
#
loop_
_entity.id
_entity.type
_entity.pdbx_description
1 polymer ?
#
loop_
_entity_poly.entity_id
_entity_poly.type
_entity_poly.pdbx_seq_one_letter_code
_entity_poly.pdbx_strand_id
1 'polypeptide(L)' 'MNPVVEQIIGKLIIDSTFRQTFKTDRAHALARFTLTPTERNGLMQFDPQAIEVAVRNLQMSRSIPTESMFW' A
#
# COMPACT_ATOMS: atom_id res chain seq x y z
N MET A 1 -12.15 -12.27 1.78
CA MET A 1 -11.58 -10.91 1.91
C MET A 1 -12.16 -10.07 0.78
N ASN A 2 -12.58 -8.81 1.02
CA ASN A 2 -13.33 -8.04 0.02
C ASN A 2 -12.36 -7.60 -1.11
N PRO A 3 -12.66 -7.87 -2.40
CA PRO A 3 -11.79 -7.54 -3.52
C PRO A 3 -11.46 -6.04 -3.62
N VAL A 4 -12.32 -5.15 -3.13
CA VAL A 4 -12.07 -3.69 -3.15
C VAL A 4 -10.98 -3.31 -2.14
N VAL A 5 -11.01 -3.89 -0.94
CA VAL A 5 -10.00 -3.64 0.09
C VAL A 5 -8.63 -4.17 -0.36
N GLU A 6 -8.60 -5.34 -0.97
CA GLU A 6 -7.38 -5.92 -1.56
C GLU A 6 -6.76 -5.02 -2.63
N GLN A 7 -7.60 -4.49 -3.53
CA GLN A 7 -7.14 -3.56 -4.56
C GLN A 7 -6.58 -2.26 -3.95
N ILE A 8 -7.18 -1.75 -2.87
CA ILE A 8 -6.68 -0.56 -2.18
C ILE A 8 -5.31 -0.84 -1.56
N ILE A 9 -5.17 -1.96 -0.85
CA ILE A 9 -3.89 -2.37 -0.26
C ILE A 9 -2.82 -2.57 -1.35
N GLY A 10 -3.17 -3.23 -2.46
CA GLY A 10 -2.29 -3.38 -3.61
C GLY A 10 -1.83 -2.04 -4.17
N LYS A 11 -2.76 -1.08 -4.36
CA LYS A 11 -2.44 0.28 -4.81
C LYS A 11 -1.52 1.03 -3.83
N LEU A 12 -1.71 0.88 -2.51
CA LEU A 12 -0.82 1.50 -1.53
C LEU A 12 0.64 1.04 -1.69
N ILE A 13 0.84 -0.20 -2.15
CA ILE A 13 2.17 -0.76 -2.39
C ILE A 13 2.74 -0.25 -3.73
N ILE A 14 1.99 -0.40 -4.83
CA ILE A 14 2.53 -0.22 -6.19
C ILE A 14 2.39 1.19 -6.77
N ASP A 15 1.46 2.01 -6.26
CA ASP A 15 1.15 3.35 -6.79
C ASP A 15 1.61 4.42 -5.78
N SER A 16 2.76 5.05 -6.08
CA SER A 16 3.35 6.09 -5.23
C SER A 16 2.45 7.32 -5.10
N THR A 17 1.73 7.69 -6.17
CA THR A 17 0.84 8.84 -6.16
C THR A 17 -0.36 8.57 -5.27
N PHE A 18 -0.94 7.38 -5.37
CA PHE A 18 -2.02 6.98 -4.48
C PHE A 18 -1.59 6.92 -3.03
N ARG A 19 -0.43 6.31 -2.75
CA ARG A 19 0.13 6.25 -1.38
C ARG A 19 0.37 7.64 -0.81
N GLN A 20 0.91 8.56 -1.60
CA GLN A 20 1.12 9.95 -1.15
C GLN A 20 -0.20 10.66 -0.88
N THR A 21 -1.19 10.49 -1.78
CA THR A 21 -2.53 11.03 -1.57
C THR A 21 -3.17 10.45 -0.31
N PHE A 22 -3.02 9.15 -0.06
CA PHE A 22 -3.51 8.49 1.13
C PHE A 22 -2.83 9.01 2.40
N LYS A 23 -1.52 9.27 2.36
CA LYS A 23 -0.77 9.85 3.49
C LYS A 23 -1.23 11.28 3.83
N THR A 24 -1.50 12.10 2.81
CA THR A 24 -1.89 13.51 2.99
C THR A 24 -3.39 13.69 3.27
N ASP A 25 -4.25 12.94 2.58
CA ASP A 25 -5.70 13.01 2.69
C ASP A 25 -6.33 11.63 2.42
N ARG A 26 -6.46 10.83 3.48
CA ARG A 26 -7.07 9.49 3.42
C ARG A 26 -8.52 9.53 2.97
N ALA A 27 -9.29 10.53 3.39
CA ALA A 27 -10.70 10.61 3.10
C ALA A 27 -10.91 10.78 1.58
N HIS A 28 -10.13 11.67 0.97
CA HIS A 28 -10.13 11.87 -0.47
C HIS A 28 -9.59 10.65 -1.23
N ALA A 29 -8.49 10.05 -0.77
CA ALA A 29 -7.93 8.85 -1.40
C ALA A 29 -8.95 7.69 -1.45
N LEU A 30 -9.75 7.53 -0.38
CA LEU A 30 -10.76 6.49 -0.26
C LEU A 30 -12.12 6.85 -0.87
N ALA A 31 -12.38 8.13 -1.18
CA ALA A 31 -13.68 8.60 -1.67
C ALA A 31 -14.12 7.93 -2.98
N ARG A 32 -13.15 7.53 -3.82
CA ARG A 32 -13.38 6.87 -5.11
C ARG A 32 -13.75 5.39 -5.02
N PHE A 33 -13.79 4.81 -3.83
CA PHE A 33 -14.10 3.40 -3.61
C PHE A 33 -15.41 3.25 -2.85
N THR A 34 -16.24 2.30 -3.30
CA THR A 34 -17.44 1.88 -2.57
C THR A 34 -17.00 0.99 -1.40
N LEU A 35 -17.04 1.55 -0.19
CA LEU A 35 -16.61 0.88 1.04
C LEU A 35 -17.76 0.88 2.04
N THR A 36 -17.93 -0.23 2.75
CA THR A 36 -18.77 -0.25 3.95
C THR A 36 -18.14 0.61 5.05
N PRO A 37 -18.92 1.05 6.07
CA PRO A 37 -18.38 1.79 7.20
C PRO A 37 -17.23 1.05 7.90
N THR A 38 -17.35 -0.26 8.06
CA THR A 38 -16.33 -1.12 8.68
C THR A 38 -15.02 -1.12 7.88
N GLU A 39 -15.10 -1.26 6.56
CA GLU A 39 -13.91 -1.28 5.69
C GLU A 39 -13.22 0.07 5.65
N ARG A 40 -14.01 1.15 5.56
CA ARG A 40 -13.48 2.52 5.61
C ARG A 40 -12.77 2.76 6.93
N ASN A 41 -13.38 2.39 8.06
CA ASN A 41 -12.76 2.54 9.38
C ASN A 41 -11.48 1.71 9.50
N GLY A 42 -11.48 0.46 9.01
CA GLY A 42 -10.29 -0.39 8.97
C GLY A 42 -9.15 0.23 8.18
N LEU A 43 -9.42 0.72 6.96
CA LEU A 43 -8.42 1.39 6.12
C LEU A 43 -7.92 2.70 6.74
N MET A 44 -8.77 3.46 7.43
CA MET A 44 -8.37 4.70 8.11
C MET A 44 -7.40 4.45 9.27
N GLN A 45 -7.37 3.25 9.85
CA GLN A 45 -6.44 2.86 10.91
C GLN A 45 -5.05 2.45 10.40
N PHE A 46 -4.84 2.33 9.08
CA PHE A 46 -3.53 1.97 8.55
C PHE A 46 -2.51 3.07 8.83
N ASP A 47 -1.37 2.65 9.39
CA ASP A 47 -0.21 3.50 9.57
C ASP A 47 0.50 3.74 8.21
N PRO A 48 0.52 4.98 7.70
CA PRO A 48 1.15 5.31 6.43
C PRO A 48 2.67 5.09 6.47
N GLN A 49 3.31 5.25 7.64
CA GLN A 49 4.74 5.00 7.78
C GLN A 49 5.05 3.51 7.65
N ALA A 50 4.24 2.65 8.26
CA ALA A 50 4.38 1.20 8.11
C ALA A 50 4.29 0.76 6.64
N ILE A 51 3.37 1.38 5.87
CA ILE A 51 3.25 1.13 4.41
C ILE A 51 4.52 1.58 3.68
N GLU A 52 5.07 2.76 3.98
CA GLU A 52 6.31 3.25 3.35
C GLU A 52 7.50 2.32 3.63
N VAL A 53 7.64 1.86 4.87
CA VAL A 53 8.69 0.89 5.26
C VAL A 53 8.52 -0.42 4.50
N ALA A 54 7.30 -0.96 4.42
CA ALA A 54 7.02 -2.18 3.69
C ALA A 54 7.36 -2.05 2.19
N VAL A 55 6.98 -0.93 1.56
CA VAL A 55 7.31 -0.64 0.16
C VAL A 55 8.81 -0.56 -0.05
N ARG A 56 9.53 0.14 0.83
CA ARG A 56 10.99 0.26 0.76
C ARG A 56 11.66 -1.12 0.88
N ASN A 57 11.21 -1.96 1.81
CA ASN A 57 11.76 -3.31 1.99
C ASN A 57 11.50 -4.19 0.76
N LEU A 58 10.31 -4.11 0.15
CA LEU A 58 9.99 -4.81 -1.09
C LEU A 58 10.82 -4.34 -2.29
N GLN A 59 11.21 -3.06 -2.33
CA GLN A 59 12.11 -2.54 -3.35
C GLN A 59 13.55 -2.98 -3.11
N MET A 60 14.00 -3.01 -1.85
CA MET A 60 15.34 -3.50 -1.48
C MET A 60 15.50 -4.99 -1.76
N SER A 61 14.48 -5.82 -1.54
CA SER A 61 14.53 -7.24 -1.89
C SER A 61 14.62 -7.48 -3.40
N ARG A 62 14.13 -6.54 -4.23
CA ARG A 62 14.30 -6.60 -5.69
C ARG A 62 15.67 -6.14 -6.17
N SER A 63 16.42 -5.38 -5.36
CA SER A 63 17.73 -4.85 -5.73
C SER A 63 18.91 -5.64 -5.16
N ILE A 64 18.67 -6.68 -4.36
CA ILE A 64 19.66 -7.75 -4.14
C ILE A 64 19.58 -8.65 -5.38
N PRO A 65 20.62 -8.73 -6.22
CA PRO A 65 20.67 -9.75 -7.26
C PRO A 65 20.61 -11.11 -6.57
N THR A 66 19.55 -11.85 -6.84
CA THR A 66 19.50 -13.27 -6.53
C THR A 66 20.64 -13.93 -7.30
N GLU A 67 21.64 -14.40 -6.56
CA GLU A 67 22.75 -15.24 -7.00
C GLU A 67 23.84 -14.57 -7.86
N SER A 68 24.87 -14.07 -7.17
CA SER A 68 26.25 -14.31 -7.61
C SER A 68 26.60 -15.79 -7.32
N MET A 69 25.97 -16.72 -8.04
CA MET A 69 26.48 -18.08 -8.20
C MET A 69 27.29 -18.09 -9.49
N PHE A 70 28.61 -17.92 -9.42
CA PHE A 70 29.56 -18.64 -10.28
C PHE A 70 30.93 -18.55 -9.59
N TRP A 71 31.46 -19.75 -9.30
CA TRP A 71 32.77 -20.00 -8.71
C TRP A 71 33.91 -19.60 -9.66
#